data_AF-A0A6N9BUL4-F1
#
_entry.id   AF-A0A6N9BUL4-F1
#
_cell.length_a   1.000
_cell.length_b   1.000
_cell.length_c   1.000
_cell.angle_alpha   90.00
_cell.angle_beta   90.00
_cell.angle_gamma   90.00
#
_symmetry.space_group_name_H-M   'P 1'
#
loop_
_entity.id
_entity.type
_entity.pdbx_description
1 polymer ?
#
loop_
_entity_poly.entity_id
_entity_poly.type
_entity_poly.pdbx_seq_one_letter_code
_entity_poly.pdbx_strand_id
1 'polypeptide(L)'
;MQPHLGRHGLWVGLVAALAIAGCAGFERGDRAPSRPRAGLETLPDPMVRNERRSRWGNDDYVEGGRTYRILPTAVGYDHVGVASWYGLKFHGRRTSSGETYDMYRLSAAHPTLPIPGYARVRNLENGRETVVRINDRGPFHG
;
A
#
# COMPACT_ATOMS: atom_id res chain seq x y z
N MET A 1 2.51 -0.27 -82.34
CA MET A 1 1.08 -0.24 -82.72
C MET A 1 0.27 -0.14 -81.43
N GLN A 2 -0.43 0.98 -81.21
CA GLN A 2 -1.41 1.21 -80.13
C GLN A 2 -2.68 0.35 -80.38
N PRO A 3 -3.75 0.33 -79.55
CA PRO A 3 -4.05 1.04 -78.29
C PRO A 3 -4.71 0.14 -77.20
N HIS A 4 -5.02 0.67 -76.02
CA HIS A 4 -6.41 0.77 -75.52
C HIS A 4 -6.46 1.40 -74.12
N LEU A 5 -7.22 2.49 -74.06
CA LEU A 5 -7.62 3.24 -72.87
C LEU A 5 -8.65 2.43 -72.07
N GLY A 6 -8.47 2.31 -70.75
CA GLY A 6 -9.36 1.58 -69.84
C GLY A 6 -9.69 2.39 -68.58
N ARG A 7 -10.94 2.86 -68.54
CA ARG A 7 -11.64 3.72 -67.57
C ARG A 7 -11.59 3.28 -66.08
N HIS A 8 -11.52 4.31 -65.22
CA HIS A 8 -12.21 4.53 -63.93
C HIS A 8 -12.50 3.37 -62.95
N GLY A 9 -12.06 3.57 -61.71
CA GLY A 9 -12.62 2.91 -60.53
C GLY A 9 -12.05 3.49 -59.23
N LEU A 10 -12.63 4.59 -58.75
CA LEU A 10 -12.48 5.02 -57.35
C LEU A 10 -12.93 3.87 -56.44
N TRP A 11 -12.03 3.36 -55.60
CA TRP A 11 -12.41 2.64 -54.39
C TRP A 11 -11.72 3.29 -53.20
N VAL A 12 -12.55 4.07 -52.50
CA VAL A 12 -12.29 4.65 -51.18
C VAL A 12 -12.05 3.49 -50.22
N GLY A 13 -10.78 3.26 -49.88
CA GLY A 13 -10.36 2.35 -48.83
C GLY A 13 -10.51 3.03 -47.47
N LEU A 14 -11.55 2.62 -46.75
CA LEU A 14 -11.95 3.04 -45.40
C LEU A 14 -10.73 3.09 -44.43
N VAL A 15 -10.36 4.29 -43.97
CA VAL A 15 -9.46 4.44 -42.81
C VAL A 15 -10.28 4.08 -41.56
N ALA A 16 -10.12 2.84 -41.09
CA ALA A 16 -10.64 2.44 -39.79
C ALA A 16 -9.81 3.11 -38.70
N ALA A 17 -10.29 4.23 -38.18
CA ALA A 17 -9.77 4.83 -36.96
C ALA A 17 -10.11 3.90 -35.78
N LEU A 18 -9.15 3.08 -35.37
CA LEU A 18 -9.22 2.38 -34.08
C LEU A 18 -9.14 3.44 -32.98
N ALA A 19 -10.30 3.86 -32.47
CA ALA A 19 -10.39 4.59 -31.23
C ALA A 19 -9.99 3.64 -30.10
N ILE A 20 -8.73 3.74 -29.65
CA ILE A 20 -8.30 3.12 -28.40
C ILE A 20 -9.05 3.87 -27.29
N ALA A 21 -10.20 3.34 -26.88
CA ALA A 21 -10.87 3.75 -25.65
C ALA A 21 -9.97 3.32 -24.49
N GLY A 22 -9.03 4.19 -24.13
CA GLY A 22 -8.27 4.09 -22.90
C GLY A 22 -9.23 4.26 -21.73
N CYS A 23 -9.73 3.16 -21.19
CA CYS A 23 -10.36 3.15 -19.88
C CYS A 23 -9.28 3.46 -18.84
N ALA A 24 -8.97 4.73 -18.62
CA ALA A 24 -8.29 5.18 -17.42
C ALA A 24 -9.26 4.92 -16.26
N GLY A 25 -9.19 3.72 -15.69
CA GLY A 25 -9.89 3.40 -14.46
C GLY A 25 -9.40 4.38 -13.39
N PHE A 26 -10.24 5.32 -13.00
CA PHE A 26 -9.98 6.19 -11.87
C PHE A 26 -9.88 5.32 -10.61
N GLU A 27 -8.66 4.97 -10.21
CA GLU A 27 -8.43 4.34 -8.92
C GLU A 27 -8.86 5.34 -7.85
N ARG A 28 -10.00 5.08 -7.21
CA ARG A 28 -10.40 5.85 -6.02
C ARG A 28 -9.27 5.77 -4.99
N GLY A 29 -8.80 6.93 -4.55
CA GLY A 29 -7.82 7.06 -3.47
C GLY A 29 -8.28 6.33 -2.19
N ASP A 30 -7.32 5.97 -1.36
CA ASP A 30 -7.60 5.30 -0.10
C ASP A 30 -8.39 6.21 0.86
N ARG A 31 -9.31 5.62 1.62
CA ARG A 31 -10.27 6.36 2.45
C ARG A 31 -10.88 5.50 3.55
N ALA A 32 -11.40 6.15 4.57
CA ALA A 32 -12.15 5.52 5.64
C ALA A 32 -13.49 4.96 5.10
N PRO A 33 -14.07 3.94 5.76
CA PRO A 33 -15.42 3.48 5.44
C PRO A 33 -16.45 4.60 5.65
N SER A 34 -17.47 4.64 4.79
CA SER A 34 -18.58 5.61 4.91
C SER A 34 -19.39 5.44 6.19
N ARG A 35 -19.38 4.24 6.76
CA ARG A 35 -19.94 3.92 8.08
C ARG A 35 -18.91 3.13 8.87
N PRO A 36 -18.05 3.79 9.66
CA PRO A 36 -17.10 3.09 10.51
C PRO A 36 -17.82 2.29 11.60
N ARG A 37 -17.20 1.20 12.03
CA ARG A 37 -17.66 0.43 13.19
C ARG A 37 -17.61 1.33 14.44
N ALA A 38 -18.56 1.17 15.36
CA ALA A 38 -18.50 1.85 16.66
C ALA A 38 -17.38 1.28 17.55
N GLY A 39 -16.83 2.09 18.46
CA GLY A 39 -15.85 1.64 19.45
C GLY A 39 -14.41 1.57 18.95
N LEU A 40 -14.06 2.24 17.85
CA LEU A 40 -12.68 2.23 17.33
C LEU A 40 -11.71 2.98 18.25
N GLU A 41 -12.22 3.99 18.96
CA GLU A 41 -11.51 4.79 19.94
C GLU A 41 -11.19 4.05 21.23
N THR A 42 -11.79 2.87 21.46
CA THR A 42 -11.62 2.03 22.64
C THR A 42 -11.09 0.63 22.30
N LEU A 43 -10.52 0.45 21.10
CA LEU A 43 -9.88 -0.81 20.74
C LEU A 43 -8.76 -1.14 21.75
N PRO A 44 -8.72 -2.37 22.27
CA PRO A 44 -7.65 -2.76 23.18
C PRO A 44 -6.32 -2.82 22.43
N ASP A 45 -5.27 -2.32 23.07
CA ASP A 45 -3.91 -2.47 22.60
C ASP A 45 -3.58 -3.97 22.34
N PRO A 46 -2.84 -4.29 21.27
CA PRO A 46 -2.41 -5.64 21.01
C PRO A 46 -1.42 -6.08 22.10
N MET A 47 -1.56 -7.31 22.58
CA MET A 47 -0.64 -7.87 23.57
C MET A 47 0.76 -7.97 22.99
N VAL A 48 1.74 -7.32 23.62
CA VAL A 48 3.15 -7.41 23.24
C VAL A 48 3.67 -8.80 23.55
N ARG A 49 4.22 -9.47 22.53
CA ARG A 49 4.76 -10.83 22.62
C ARG A 49 6.12 -10.91 21.96
N ASN A 50 7.00 -11.73 22.50
CA ASN A 50 8.24 -12.08 21.81
C ASN A 50 7.94 -13.18 20.79
N GLU A 51 7.62 -12.78 19.56
CA GLU A 51 7.29 -13.69 18.47
C GLU A 51 8.50 -13.96 17.59
N ARG A 52 8.51 -15.14 16.96
CA ARG A 52 9.44 -15.41 15.87
C ARG A 52 9.13 -14.46 14.71
N ARG A 53 10.18 -13.92 14.09
CA ARG A 53 10.09 -13.13 12.86
C ARG A 53 9.26 -13.86 11.81
N SER A 54 8.44 -13.12 11.07
CA SER A 54 7.71 -13.67 9.94
C SER A 54 8.69 -14.18 8.90
N ARG A 55 8.28 -15.23 8.18
CA ARG A 55 9.05 -15.79 7.08
C ARG A 55 9.28 -14.75 5.96
N TRP A 56 8.40 -13.77 5.85
CA TRP A 56 8.41 -12.75 4.80
C TRP A 56 8.59 -11.36 5.37
N GLY A 57 9.18 -10.48 4.54
CA GLY A 57 9.35 -9.06 4.82
C GLY A 57 10.44 -8.74 5.84
N ASN A 58 11.38 -9.63 6.14
CA ASN A 58 12.52 -9.35 7.03
C ASN A 58 13.88 -9.27 6.31
N ASP A 59 13.87 -9.29 4.98
CA ASP A 59 15.06 -9.08 4.16
C ASP A 59 15.19 -7.62 3.76
N ASP A 60 16.43 -7.16 3.53
CA ASP A 60 16.70 -5.85 2.94
C ASP A 60 16.07 -5.75 1.55
N TYR A 61 15.59 -4.56 1.19
CA TYR A 61 14.84 -4.38 -0.06
C TYR A 61 15.05 -2.99 -0.66
N VAL A 62 14.65 -2.85 -1.92
CA VAL A 62 14.71 -1.58 -2.67
C VAL A 62 13.29 -1.21 -3.08
N GLU A 63 12.89 0.02 -2.78
CA GLU A 63 11.59 0.57 -3.16
C GLU A 63 11.78 2.03 -3.61
N GLY A 64 11.25 2.39 -4.77
CA GLY A 64 11.43 3.74 -5.34
C GLY A 64 12.89 4.17 -5.53
N GLY A 65 13.80 3.21 -5.78
CA GLY A 65 15.25 3.48 -5.93
C GLY A 65 16.00 3.73 -4.62
N ARG A 66 15.33 3.65 -3.47
CA ARG A 66 15.94 3.74 -2.13
C ARG A 66 16.12 2.35 -1.53
N THR A 67 17.29 2.07 -0.96
CA THR A 67 17.57 0.83 -0.23
C THR A 67 17.16 0.97 1.23
N TYR A 68 16.35 0.04 1.73
CA TYR A 68 15.95 -0.07 3.13
C TYR A 68 16.65 -1.28 3.76
N ARG A 69 17.39 -1.02 4.84
CA ARG A 69 18.06 -2.07 5.61
C ARG A 69 17.26 -2.39 6.86
N ILE A 70 16.88 -3.66 7.02
CA ILE A 70 16.10 -4.11 8.17
C ILE A 70 16.99 -4.14 9.40
N LEU A 71 16.51 -3.56 10.49
CA LEU A 71 17.22 -3.54 11.75
C LEU A 71 17.36 -4.96 12.31
N PRO A 72 18.49 -5.31 12.94
CA PRO A 72 18.65 -6.62 13.57
C PRO A 72 17.83 -6.75 14.86
N THR A 73 17.33 -5.65 15.42
CA THR A 73 16.44 -5.66 16.58
C THR A 73 15.64 -4.36 16.65
N ALA A 74 14.47 -4.41 17.28
CA ALA A 74 13.68 -3.23 17.63
C ALA A 74 14.06 -2.65 19.01
N VAL A 75 14.92 -3.33 19.77
CA VAL A 75 15.32 -2.89 21.12
C VAL A 75 16.01 -1.53 21.06
N GLY A 76 15.52 -0.58 21.84
CA GLY A 76 16.07 0.78 21.91
C GLY A 76 15.71 1.67 20.71
N TYR A 77 14.85 1.21 19.80
CA TYR A 77 14.38 2.05 18.71
C TYR A 77 13.44 3.15 19.23
N ASP A 78 13.77 4.40 18.90
CA ASP A 78 12.96 5.59 19.16
C ASP A 78 13.06 6.52 17.94
N HIS A 79 11.93 7.08 17.51
CA HIS A 79 11.87 7.95 16.35
C HIS A 79 10.65 8.88 16.39
N VAL A 80 10.84 10.13 15.96
CA VAL A 80 9.76 11.11 15.79
C VAL A 80 9.57 11.38 14.29
N GLY A 81 8.33 11.29 13.82
CA GLY A 81 8.01 11.55 12.41
C GLY A 81 6.51 11.65 12.14
N VAL A 82 6.17 11.83 10.88
CA VAL A 82 4.78 11.88 10.41
C VAL A 82 4.22 10.47 10.30
N ALA A 83 3.02 10.26 10.84
CA ALA A 83 2.25 9.05 10.65
C ALA A 83 1.09 9.30 9.68
N SER A 84 0.80 8.30 8.85
CA SER A 84 -0.39 8.24 8.00
C SER A 84 -1.18 6.96 8.29
N TRP A 85 -2.38 6.84 7.74
CA TRP A 85 -3.24 5.67 7.93
C TRP A 85 -3.69 5.07 6.59
N TYR A 86 -4.00 3.78 6.62
CA TYR A 86 -4.59 3.05 5.48
C TYR A 86 -6.05 2.71 5.76
N GLY A 87 -6.89 2.79 4.73
CA GLY A 87 -8.33 2.59 4.79
C GLY A 87 -8.80 1.41 3.96
N LEU A 88 -9.96 1.59 3.32
CA LEU A 88 -10.68 0.57 2.57
C LEU A 88 -9.88 -0.02 1.41
N LYS A 89 -8.97 0.73 0.79
CA LYS A 89 -8.25 0.27 -0.41
C LYS A 89 -7.47 -1.02 -0.13
N PHE A 90 -6.90 -1.13 1.07
CA PHE A 90 -6.01 -2.23 1.43
C PHE A 90 -6.71 -3.32 2.24
N HIS A 91 -7.89 -3.07 2.80
CA HIS A 91 -8.55 -4.02 3.70
C HIS A 91 -8.73 -5.39 3.04
N GLY A 92 -8.38 -6.45 3.76
CA GLY A 92 -8.42 -7.83 3.26
C GLY A 92 -7.21 -8.24 2.40
N ARG A 93 -6.32 -7.32 2.03
CA ARG A 93 -5.08 -7.65 1.31
C ARG A 93 -4.01 -8.21 2.24
N ARG A 94 -3.00 -8.86 1.68
CA ARG A 94 -1.85 -9.36 2.43
C ARG A 94 -0.85 -8.22 2.70
N THR A 95 -0.38 -8.16 3.93
CA THR A 95 0.76 -7.34 4.37
C THR A 95 2.08 -8.05 4.01
N SER A 96 3.20 -7.35 4.18
CA SER A 96 4.55 -7.87 3.94
C SER A 96 4.93 -9.05 4.85
N SER A 97 4.34 -9.15 6.05
CA SER A 97 4.49 -10.33 6.92
C SER A 97 3.72 -11.56 6.39
N GLY A 98 2.78 -11.36 5.47
CA GLY A 98 1.82 -12.36 5.00
C GLY A 98 0.49 -12.36 5.78
N GLU A 99 0.35 -11.58 6.85
CA GLU A 99 -0.92 -11.40 7.56
C GLU A 99 -1.94 -10.65 6.68
N THR A 100 -3.23 -10.94 6.85
CA THR A 100 -4.30 -10.15 6.20
C THR A 100 -4.47 -8.81 6.93
N TYR A 101 -4.39 -7.70 6.19
CA TYR A 101 -4.64 -6.37 6.73
C TYR A 101 -6.12 -6.21 7.12
N ASP A 102 -6.32 -5.84 8.37
CA ASP A 102 -7.63 -5.56 8.96
C ASP A 102 -7.61 -4.14 9.52
N MET A 103 -8.40 -3.23 8.90
CA MET A 103 -8.43 -1.82 9.29
C MET A 103 -9.02 -1.60 10.69
N TYR A 104 -9.63 -2.63 11.28
CA TYR A 104 -10.20 -2.60 12.62
C TYR A 104 -9.27 -3.23 13.65
N ARG A 105 -8.00 -3.46 13.30
CA ARG A 105 -6.93 -3.88 14.22
C ARG A 105 -5.85 -2.82 14.30
N LEU A 106 -5.26 -2.69 15.49
CA LEU A 106 -4.13 -1.82 15.75
C LEU A 106 -2.85 -2.44 15.17
N SER A 107 -2.65 -2.22 13.87
CA SER A 107 -1.46 -2.65 13.13
C SER A 107 -0.87 -1.49 12.34
N ALA A 108 0.42 -1.57 12.00
CA ALA A 108 1.13 -0.52 11.30
C ALA A 108 2.20 -1.08 10.35
N ALA A 109 2.57 -0.25 9.39
CA ALA A 109 3.73 -0.45 8.53
C ALA A 109 4.94 0.31 9.07
N HIS A 110 6.14 -0.27 8.96
CA HIS A 110 7.40 0.43 9.22
C HIS A 110 8.46 0.02 8.20
N PRO A 111 9.31 0.94 7.71
CA PRO A 111 10.27 0.61 6.65
C PRO A 111 11.35 -0.39 7.10
N THR A 112 11.84 -0.27 8.34
CA THR A 112 13.07 -0.99 8.75
C THR A 112 12.96 -1.79 10.04
N LEU A 113 11.83 -1.75 10.78
CA LEU A 113 11.70 -2.53 12.01
C LEU A 113 11.46 -4.00 11.68
N PRO A 114 12.01 -4.98 12.42
CA PRO A 114 11.66 -6.38 12.24
C PRO A 114 10.15 -6.62 12.33
N ILE A 115 9.64 -7.55 11.53
CA ILE A 115 8.23 -7.96 11.57
C ILE A 115 8.06 -9.47 11.88
N PRO A 116 7.01 -9.88 12.61
CA PRO A 116 6.15 -8.99 13.38
C PRO A 116 6.94 -8.31 14.51
N GLY A 117 6.49 -7.13 14.88
CA GLY A 117 7.03 -6.35 15.98
C GLY A 117 5.93 -5.56 16.68
N TYR A 118 6.31 -4.82 17.72
CA TYR A 118 5.39 -3.97 18.47
C TYR A 118 6.03 -2.61 18.70
N ALA A 119 5.25 -1.55 18.57
CA ALA A 119 5.70 -0.20 18.88
C ALA A 119 4.60 0.54 19.64
N ARG A 120 5.00 1.39 20.59
CA ARG A 120 4.12 2.41 21.17
C ARG A 120 4.18 3.63 20.26
N VAL A 121 3.04 4.10 19.81
CA VAL A 121 2.91 5.33 19.02
C VAL A 121 2.23 6.36 19.89
N ARG A 122 2.83 7.55 19.99
CA ARG A 122 2.27 8.69 20.72
C ARG A 122 1.99 9.82 19.75
N ASN A 123 0.75 10.30 19.73
CA ASN A 123 0.41 11.54 19.05
C ASN A 123 0.90 12.71 19.91
N LEU A 124 1.84 13.50 19.38
CA LEU A 124 2.48 14.59 20.11
C LEU A 124 1.55 15.79 20.34
N GLU A 125 0.51 15.96 19.53
CA GLU A 125 -0.43 17.10 19.62
C GLU A 125 -1.38 16.95 20.81
N ASN A 126 -1.82 15.73 21.11
CA ASN A 126 -2.82 15.46 22.15
C ASN A 126 -2.33 14.51 23.26
N GLY A 127 -1.10 14.01 23.15
CA GLY A 127 -0.47 13.11 24.11
C GLY A 127 -1.06 11.70 24.18
N ARG A 128 -2.08 11.36 23.37
CA ARG A 128 -2.66 10.02 23.33
C ARG A 128 -1.66 9.04 22.73
N GLU A 129 -1.69 7.81 23.25
CA GLU A 129 -0.81 6.75 22.80
C GLU A 129 -1.54 5.41 22.70
N THR A 130 -1.02 4.53 21.86
CA THR A 130 -1.50 3.16 21.68
C THR A 130 -0.33 2.28 21.24
N VAL A 131 -0.43 0.99 21.52
CA VAL A 131 0.49 0.00 20.96
C VAL A 131 -0.06 -0.50 19.62
N VAL A 132 0.82 -0.69 18.65
CA VAL A 132 0.49 -1.27 17.34
C VAL A 132 1.36 -2.48 17.06
N ARG A 133 0.80 -3.47 16.36
CA ARG A 133 1.57 -4.55 15.75
C ARG A 133 2.19 -4.06 14.44
N ILE A 134 3.51 -4.08 14.34
CA ILE A 134 4.20 -3.84 13.07
C ILE A 134 4.17 -5.14 12.28
N ASN A 135 3.42 -5.19 11.18
CA ASN A 135 3.29 -6.39 10.34
C ASN A 135 3.44 -6.11 8.85
N ASP A 136 3.76 -4.87 8.47
CA ASP A 136 3.90 -4.46 7.08
C ASP A 136 5.09 -3.53 6.84
N ARG A 137 5.40 -3.27 5.56
CA ARG A 137 6.48 -2.41 5.07
C ARG A 137 5.94 -1.12 4.46
N GLY A 138 6.75 -0.08 4.54
CA GLY A 138 6.37 1.29 4.19
C GLY A 138 6.32 2.19 5.43
N PRO A 139 5.95 3.47 5.27
CA PRO A 139 5.51 4.11 4.02
C PRO A 139 6.67 4.35 3.03
N PHE A 140 6.33 4.46 1.74
CA PHE A 140 7.29 4.68 0.65
C PHE A 140 7.11 6.00 -0.09
N HIS A 141 6.01 6.68 0.19
CA HIS A 141 5.68 8.00 -0.33
C HIS A 141 5.63 8.93 0.87
N GLY A 142 6.62 9.80 0.96
CA GLY A 142 6.80 10.81 2.01
C GLY A 142 7.71 11.91 1.50
#